data_AF-A0A7J3MBQ7-F1
#
_entry.id   AF-A0A7J3MBQ7-F1
#
_cell.length_a   1.000
_cell.length_b   1.000
_cell.length_c   1.000
_cell.angle_alpha   90.00
_cell.angle_beta   90.00
_cell.angle_gamma   90.00
#
_symmetry.space_group_name_H-M   'P 1'
#
loop_
_entity.id
_entity.type
_entity.pdbx_description
1 polymer ?
#
loop_
_entity_poly.entity_id
_entity_poly.type
_entity_poly.pdbx_seq_one_letter_code
_entity_poly.pdbx_strand_id
1 'polypeptide(L)'
;MIHSRILKIILVFSILINIILTFQLAIIYRDMAAKFRHDIIEPLCTETLGVKGRIHGLLIDIRNGNDVDATYKLGTLKKNVENLRYLYSSISYWTGKDMKLWWSISDCFHYMLDVIDKIKSKLVEGKVSDREIKFLERIANIVAELYDSTYNYVLGPPEDSIFIGRNKIVNCSYVEVVNYTPPKISEAAEKFQEILKEGLELFSSSN
;
A
#
# COMPACT_ATOMS: atom_id res chain seq x y z
N MET A 1 17.87 -24.65 -57.49
CA MET A 1 16.39 -24.52 -57.34
C MET A 1 15.86 -25.13 -56.02
N ILE A 2 16.28 -26.34 -55.63
CA ILE A 2 15.85 -27.01 -54.38
C ILE A 2 16.26 -26.23 -53.12
N HIS A 3 17.50 -25.74 -53.05
CA HIS A 3 18.01 -24.95 -51.91
C HIS A 3 17.17 -23.70 -51.59
N SER A 4 16.66 -23.00 -52.61
CA SER A 4 15.81 -21.81 -52.43
C SER A 4 14.43 -22.15 -51.83
N ARG A 5 13.88 -23.34 -52.14
CA ARG A 5 12.60 -23.80 -51.56
C ARG A 5 12.77 -24.19 -50.09
N ILE A 6 13.84 -24.90 -49.75
CA ILE A 6 14.16 -25.29 -48.37
C ILE A 6 14.35 -24.03 -47.50
N LEU A 7 15.09 -23.02 -48.00
CA LEU A 7 15.29 -21.77 -47.26
C LEU A 7 13.96 -21.03 -46.98
N LYS A 8 13.05 -20.98 -47.96
CA LYS A 8 11.72 -20.37 -47.80
C LYS A 8 10.88 -21.10 -46.75
N ILE A 9 10.93 -22.42 -46.76
CA ILE A 9 10.22 -23.25 -45.78
C ILE A 9 10.76 -22.96 -44.37
N ILE A 10 12.08 -22.98 -44.19
CA ILE A 10 12.72 -22.66 -42.90
C ILE A 10 12.30 -21.27 -42.43
N LEU A 11 12.35 -20.26 -43.29
CA LEU A 11 11.95 -18.88 -42.95
C LEU A 11 10.48 -18.81 -42.49
N VAL A 12 9.56 -19.46 -43.19
CA VAL A 12 8.13 -19.49 -42.82
C VAL A 12 7.95 -20.17 -41.46
N PHE A 13 8.61 -21.30 -41.21
CA PHE A 13 8.54 -21.98 -39.91
C PHE A 13 9.13 -21.14 -38.77
N SER A 14 10.26 -20.44 -39.00
CA SER A 14 10.85 -19.53 -38.01
C SER A 14 9.91 -18.38 -37.66
N ILE A 15 9.22 -17.80 -38.64
CA ILE A 15 8.20 -16.75 -38.40
C ILE A 15 7.04 -17.31 -37.58
N LEU A 16 6.50 -18.48 -37.96
CA LEU A 16 5.40 -19.12 -37.24
C LEU A 16 5.75 -19.46 -35.79
N ILE A 17 6.95 -20.00 -35.54
CA ILE A 17 7.46 -20.28 -34.19
C ILE A 17 7.55 -18.99 -33.39
N ASN A 18 8.11 -17.92 -33.95
CA ASN A 18 8.19 -16.63 -33.26
C ASN A 18 6.82 -16.05 -32.93
N ILE A 19 5.84 -16.16 -33.83
CA ILE A 19 4.46 -15.74 -33.56
C ILE A 19 3.88 -16.55 -32.39
N ILE A 20 3.99 -17.88 -32.42
CA ILE A 20 3.49 -18.75 -31.36
C ILE A 20 4.15 -18.44 -30.01
N LEU A 21 5.48 -18.31 -29.98
CA LEU A 21 6.22 -17.96 -28.77
C LEU A 21 5.82 -16.59 -28.22
N THR A 22 5.59 -15.61 -29.10
CA THR A 22 5.12 -14.27 -28.70
C THR A 22 3.74 -14.35 -28.06
N PHE A 23 2.80 -15.12 -28.64
CA PHE A 23 1.48 -15.32 -28.04
C PHE A 23 1.54 -16.07 -26.70
N GLN A 24 2.39 -17.09 -26.59
CA GLN A 24 2.59 -17.82 -25.33
C GLN A 24 3.16 -16.92 -24.25
N LEU A 25 4.17 -16.10 -24.56
CA LEU A 25 4.71 -15.11 -23.65
C LEU A 25 3.65 -14.11 -23.22
N ALA A 26 2.84 -13.59 -24.15
CA ALA A 26 1.75 -12.65 -23.83
C ALA A 26 0.72 -13.25 -22.85
N ILE A 27 0.35 -14.53 -23.03
CA ILE A 27 -0.55 -15.24 -22.11
C ILE A 27 0.09 -15.38 -20.72
N ILE A 28 1.35 -15.81 -20.65
CA ILE A 28 2.08 -15.95 -19.38
C ILE A 28 2.14 -14.60 -18.65
N TYR A 29 2.50 -13.52 -19.34
CA TYR A 29 2.55 -12.18 -18.75
C TYR A 29 1.19 -11.71 -18.23
N ARG A 30 0.11 -11.96 -19.00
CA ARG A 30 -1.25 -11.62 -18.58
C ARG A 30 -1.65 -12.38 -17.32
N ASP A 31 -1.39 -13.69 -17.28
CA ASP A 31 -1.79 -14.55 -16.16
C ASP A 31 -0.96 -14.21 -14.90
N MET A 32 0.33 -13.91 -15.06
CA MET A 32 1.18 -13.38 -13.98
C MET A 32 0.67 -12.03 -13.45
N ALA A 33 0.27 -11.11 -14.33
CA ALA A 33 -0.27 -9.82 -13.93
C ALA A 33 -1.62 -9.94 -13.19
N ALA A 34 -2.49 -10.85 -13.65
CA ALA A 34 -3.75 -11.15 -12.97
C ALA A 34 -3.50 -11.72 -11.57
N LYS A 35 -2.57 -12.68 -11.46
CA LYS A 35 -2.17 -13.25 -10.17
C LYS A 35 -1.56 -12.21 -9.24
N PHE A 36 -0.68 -11.35 -9.74
CA PHE A 36 -0.11 -10.26 -8.94
C PHE A 36 -1.18 -9.29 -8.43
N ARG A 37 -2.16 -8.92 -9.28
CA ARG A 37 -3.27 -8.06 -8.87
C ARG A 37 -4.08 -8.68 -7.73
N HIS A 38 -4.45 -9.95 -7.88
CA HIS A 38 -5.24 -10.68 -6.89
C HIS A 38 -4.48 -10.95 -5.60
N ASP A 39 -3.22 -11.40 -5.68
CA ASP A 39 -2.46 -11.83 -4.50
C ASP A 39 -1.85 -10.66 -3.73
N ILE A 40 -1.65 -9.50 -4.38
CA ILE A 40 -0.94 -8.35 -3.78
C ILE A 40 -1.80 -7.09 -3.77
N ILE A 41 -2.26 -6.62 -4.93
CA ILE A 41 -2.87 -5.28 -5.05
C ILE A 41 -4.24 -5.20 -4.37
N GLU A 42 -5.09 -6.23 -4.53
CA GLU A 42 -6.41 -6.29 -3.89
C GLU A 42 -6.31 -6.41 -2.36
N PRO A 43 -5.47 -7.31 -1.80
CA PRO A 43 -5.17 -7.30 -0.37
C PRO A 43 -4.60 -5.98 0.12
N LEU A 44 -3.67 -5.36 -0.63
CA LEU A 44 -3.08 -4.07 -0.26
C LEU A 44 -4.14 -2.98 -0.11
N CYS A 45 -5.09 -2.93 -1.05
CA CYS A 45 -6.23 -2.01 -0.97
C CYS A 45 -7.07 -2.27 0.28
N THR A 46 -7.43 -3.54 0.50
CA THR A 46 -8.28 -3.98 1.62
C THR A 46 -7.65 -3.62 2.96
N GLU A 47 -6.36 -3.91 3.13
CA GLU A 47 -5.63 -3.65 4.37
C GLU A 47 -5.41 -2.16 4.61
N THR A 48 -5.14 -1.38 3.55
CA THR A 48 -5.06 0.10 3.63
C THR A 48 -6.37 0.72 4.09
N LEU A 49 -7.49 0.29 3.50
CA LEU A 49 -8.84 0.73 3.91
C LEU A 49 -9.12 0.31 5.36
N GLY A 50 -8.68 -0.89 5.75
CA GLY A 50 -8.74 -1.40 7.11
C GLY A 50 -8.00 -0.51 8.11
N VAL A 51 -6.75 -0.16 7.83
CA VAL A 51 -5.95 0.77 8.66
C VAL A 51 -6.64 2.12 8.80
N LYS A 52 -7.04 2.73 7.69
CA LYS A 52 -7.69 4.05 7.69
C LYS A 52 -9.00 4.03 8.50
N GLY A 53 -9.88 3.07 8.21
CA GLY A 53 -11.17 2.95 8.90
C GLY A 53 -11.01 2.70 10.39
N ARG A 54 -10.03 1.88 10.78
CA ARG A 54 -9.77 1.58 12.21
C ARG A 54 -9.14 2.73 12.96
N ILE A 55 -8.23 3.48 12.34
CA ILE A 55 -7.72 4.71 12.94
C ILE A 55 -8.87 5.70 13.15
N HIS A 56 -9.72 5.94 12.14
CA HIS A 56 -10.87 6.82 12.32
C HIS A 56 -11.81 6.36 13.44
N GLY A 57 -12.15 5.07 13.50
CA GLY A 57 -12.96 4.52 14.59
C GLY A 57 -12.30 4.67 15.96
N LEU A 58 -11.00 4.40 16.05
CA LEU A 58 -10.20 4.57 17.26
C LEU A 58 -10.24 6.03 17.74
N LEU A 59 -10.09 7.00 16.85
CA LEU A 59 -10.11 8.42 17.18
C LEU A 59 -11.47 8.87 17.71
N ILE A 60 -12.56 8.35 17.15
CA ILE A 60 -13.92 8.62 17.65
C ILE A 60 -14.07 8.09 19.08
N ASP A 61 -13.64 6.86 19.32
CA ASP A 61 -13.75 6.24 20.65
C ASP A 61 -12.92 6.99 21.69
N ILE A 62 -11.65 7.33 21.38
CA ILE A 62 -10.77 8.10 22.27
C ILE A 62 -11.41 9.45 22.63
N ARG A 63 -11.94 10.17 21.64
CA ARG A 63 -12.58 11.48 21.87
C ARG A 63 -13.85 11.39 22.72
N ASN A 64 -14.54 10.26 22.67
CA ASN A 64 -15.74 9.99 23.46
C ASN A 64 -15.42 9.36 24.84
N GLY A 65 -14.14 9.11 25.16
CA GLY A 65 -13.72 8.45 26.40
C GLY A 65 -14.09 6.95 26.45
N ASN A 66 -14.28 6.30 25.30
CA ASN A 66 -14.60 4.88 25.20
C ASN A 66 -13.33 4.03 25.03
N ASP A 67 -12.55 3.92 26.10
CA ASP A 67 -11.23 3.30 26.07
C ASP A 67 -11.26 1.79 25.80
N VAL A 68 -12.38 1.11 26.15
CA VAL A 68 -12.57 -0.32 25.92
C VAL A 68 -12.64 -0.62 24.42
N ASP A 69 -13.52 0.07 23.70
CA ASP A 69 -13.66 -0.12 22.25
C ASP A 69 -12.43 0.36 21.48
N ALA A 70 -11.81 1.45 21.94
CA ALA A 70 -10.54 1.94 21.40
C ALA A 70 -9.43 0.87 21.52
N THR A 71 -9.33 0.21 22.68
CA THR A 71 -8.36 -0.87 22.90
C THR A 71 -8.59 -2.07 21.99
N TYR A 72 -9.86 -2.46 21.79
CA TYR A 72 -10.21 -3.53 20.85
C TYR A 72 -9.80 -3.16 19.41
N LYS A 73 -10.13 -1.93 18.97
CA LYS A 73 -9.79 -1.44 17.63
C LYS A 73 -8.27 -1.40 17.40
N LEU A 74 -7.46 -1.08 18.40
CA LEU A 74 -5.98 -1.11 18.32
C LEU A 74 -5.41 -2.51 18.02
N GLY A 75 -5.87 -3.55 18.71
CA GLY A 75 -5.38 -4.92 18.45
C GLY A 75 -5.72 -5.37 17.03
N THR A 76 -6.85 -4.89 16.54
CA THR A 76 -7.37 -5.15 15.22
C THR A 76 -6.57 -4.34 14.17
N LEU A 77 -6.28 -3.07 14.42
CA LEU A 77 -5.40 -2.21 13.60
C LEU A 77 -4.00 -2.82 13.45
N LYS A 78 -3.43 -3.35 14.54
CA LYS A 78 -2.12 -4.02 14.53
C LYS A 78 -2.05 -5.13 13.49
N LYS A 79 -3.11 -5.94 13.37
CA LYS A 79 -3.19 -7.00 12.36
C LYS A 79 -3.16 -6.45 10.93
N ASN A 80 -3.88 -5.37 10.65
CA ASN A 80 -3.86 -4.77 9.30
C ASN A 80 -2.48 -4.20 8.96
N VAL A 81 -1.81 -3.56 9.93
CA VAL A 81 -0.45 -3.04 9.76
C VAL A 81 0.56 -4.15 9.49
N GLU A 82 0.47 -5.26 10.21
CA GLU A 82 1.33 -6.42 9.99
C GLU A 82 1.08 -7.04 8.60
N ASN A 83 -0.18 -7.11 8.16
CA ASN A 83 -0.51 -7.55 6.80
C ASN A 83 0.07 -6.60 5.74
N LEU A 84 -0.05 -5.27 5.93
CA LEU A 84 0.56 -4.29 5.03
C LEU A 84 2.08 -4.46 4.94
N ARG A 85 2.76 -4.64 6.07
CA ARG A 85 4.20 -4.91 6.11
C ARG A 85 4.57 -6.10 5.22
N TYR A 86 3.87 -7.22 5.35
CA TYR A 86 4.11 -8.40 4.50
C TYR A 86 3.82 -8.15 3.02
N LEU A 87 2.74 -7.43 2.70
CA LEU A 87 2.38 -7.11 1.32
C LEU A 87 3.42 -6.19 0.66
N TYR A 88 3.89 -5.15 1.36
CA TYR A 88 4.95 -4.26 0.86
C TYR A 88 6.28 -4.99 0.67
N SER A 89 6.65 -5.89 1.58
CA SER A 89 7.80 -6.77 1.38
C SER A 89 7.63 -7.65 0.14
N SER A 90 6.43 -8.18 -0.09
CA SER A 90 6.13 -9.05 -1.24
C SER A 90 6.12 -8.31 -2.58
N ILE A 91 5.80 -7.02 -2.62
CA ILE A 91 5.89 -6.21 -3.85
C ILE A 91 7.31 -6.24 -4.43
N SER A 92 8.34 -6.20 -3.57
CA SER A 92 9.74 -6.29 -4.01
C SER A 92 10.04 -7.60 -4.75
N TYR A 93 9.49 -8.70 -4.26
CA TYR A 93 9.65 -10.03 -4.85
C TYR A 93 8.97 -10.13 -6.23
N TRP A 94 7.75 -9.61 -6.33
CA TRP A 94 6.96 -9.70 -7.57
C TRP A 94 7.42 -8.76 -8.66
N THR A 95 7.81 -7.54 -8.30
CA THR A 95 8.19 -6.51 -9.28
C THR A 95 9.66 -6.59 -9.64
N GLY A 96 10.53 -7.08 -8.74
CA GLY A 96 11.99 -7.06 -8.90
C GLY A 96 12.57 -5.64 -9.00
N LYS A 97 11.77 -4.59 -8.78
CA LYS A 97 12.14 -3.18 -8.92
C LYS A 97 12.34 -2.56 -7.55
N ASP A 98 13.31 -1.66 -7.44
CA ASP A 98 13.51 -0.78 -6.28
C ASP A 98 13.37 -1.48 -4.92
N MET A 99 14.00 -2.65 -4.78
CA MET A 99 13.93 -3.51 -3.60
C MET A 99 14.23 -2.77 -2.29
N LYS A 100 15.17 -1.82 -2.32
CA LYS A 100 15.49 -0.96 -1.17
C LYS A 100 14.31 -0.09 -0.73
N LEU A 101 13.54 0.45 -1.68
CA LEU A 101 12.37 1.28 -1.41
C LEU A 101 11.29 0.46 -0.70
N TRP A 102 10.95 -0.70 -1.24
CA TRP A 102 9.89 -1.56 -0.68
C TRP A 102 10.24 -2.09 0.70
N TRP A 103 11.50 -2.47 0.92
CA TRP A 103 11.98 -2.82 2.26
C TRP A 103 11.89 -1.65 3.22
N SER A 104 12.28 -0.46 2.77
CA SER A 104 12.17 0.73 3.61
C SER A 104 10.72 1.06 4.00
N ILE A 105 9.76 0.89 3.08
CA ILE A 105 8.33 1.04 3.38
C ILE A 105 7.86 -0.07 4.33
N SER A 106 8.29 -1.32 4.13
CA SER A 106 8.01 -2.43 5.04
C SER A 106 8.53 -2.17 6.45
N ASP A 107 9.75 -1.64 6.59
CA ASP A 107 10.34 -1.28 7.88
C ASP A 107 9.56 -0.16 8.57
N CYS A 108 9.00 0.78 7.81
CA CYS A 108 8.10 1.79 8.36
C CYS A 108 6.86 1.16 9.02
N PHE A 109 6.25 0.16 8.39
CA PHE A 109 5.15 -0.57 9.01
C PHE A 109 5.60 -1.37 10.24
N HIS A 110 6.84 -1.86 10.28
CA HIS A 110 7.38 -2.46 11.49
C HIS A 110 7.42 -1.46 12.66
N TYR A 111 7.96 -0.25 12.43
CA TYR A 111 7.96 0.81 13.45
C TYR A 111 6.55 1.27 13.85
N MET A 112 5.60 1.25 12.91
CA MET A 112 4.21 1.55 13.22
C MET A 112 3.61 0.57 14.24
N LEU A 113 3.99 -0.71 14.22
CA LEU A 113 3.55 -1.70 15.21
C LEU A 113 4.03 -1.35 16.61
N ASP A 114 5.29 -0.92 16.74
CA ASP A 114 5.85 -0.47 18.01
C ASP A 114 5.08 0.75 18.55
N VAL A 115 4.76 1.71 17.67
CA VAL A 115 3.97 2.87 18.03
C VAL A 115 2.55 2.48 18.47
N ILE A 116 1.91 1.53 17.79
CA ILE A 116 0.59 1.01 18.19
C ILE A 116 0.63 0.40 19.59
N ASP A 117 1.67 -0.37 19.91
CA ASP A 117 1.82 -0.97 21.24
C ASP A 117 2.01 0.11 22.33
N LYS A 118 2.77 1.18 22.03
CA LYS A 118 2.92 2.33 22.95
C LYS A 118 1.62 3.11 23.15
N ILE A 119 0.86 3.35 22.08
CA ILE A 119 -0.47 4.02 22.14
C ILE A 119 -1.42 3.19 23.01
N LYS A 120 -1.42 1.87 22.84
CA LYS A 120 -2.25 0.97 23.64
C LYS A 120 -1.94 1.10 25.14
N SER A 121 -0.67 1.17 25.52
CA SER A 121 -0.28 1.40 26.92
C SER A 121 -0.82 2.73 27.45
N LYS A 122 -0.62 3.81 26.70
CA LYS A 122 -1.10 5.15 27.10
C LYS A 122 -2.61 5.28 27.18
N LEU A 123 -3.33 4.55 26.32
CA LEU A 123 -4.79 4.49 26.36
C LEU A 123 -5.28 3.86 27.66
N VAL A 124 -4.68 2.74 28.08
CA VAL A 124 -5.01 2.09 29.36
C VAL A 124 -4.74 3.01 30.56
N GLU A 125 -3.74 3.87 30.45
CA GLU A 125 -3.41 4.88 31.47
C GLU A 125 -4.27 6.15 31.41
N GLY A 126 -5.14 6.31 30.40
CA GLY A 126 -5.92 7.53 30.17
C GLY A 126 -5.07 8.75 29.80
N LYS A 127 -3.87 8.56 29.24
CA LYS A 127 -2.87 9.62 28.99
C LYS A 127 -2.69 9.98 27.51
N VAL A 128 -3.66 9.66 26.66
CA VAL A 128 -3.57 10.00 25.23
C VAL A 128 -3.80 11.50 25.05
N SER A 129 -2.81 12.18 24.50
CA SER A 129 -2.79 13.60 24.22
C SER A 129 -3.30 13.94 22.81
N ASP A 130 -3.72 15.19 22.61
CA ASP A 130 -4.12 15.70 21.29
C ASP A 130 -3.02 15.56 20.22
N ARG A 131 -1.75 15.63 20.64
CA ARG A 131 -0.61 15.47 19.72
C ARG A 131 -0.54 14.04 19.17
N GLU A 132 -0.85 13.05 19.99
CA GLU A 132 -0.87 11.63 19.61
C GLU A 132 -2.09 11.31 18.73
N ILE A 133 -3.23 11.94 19.01
CA ILE A 133 -4.42 11.92 18.15
C ILE A 133 -4.10 12.47 16.75
N LYS A 134 -3.47 13.65 16.67
CA LYS A 134 -3.06 14.25 15.38
C LYS A 134 -2.05 13.38 14.63
N PHE A 135 -1.15 12.71 15.35
CA PHE A 135 -0.23 11.76 14.75
C PHE A 135 -0.98 10.58 14.11
N LEU A 136 -1.95 9.98 14.80
CA LEU A 136 -2.77 8.90 14.24
C LEU A 136 -3.52 9.33 12.97
N GLU A 137 -4.09 10.54 12.95
CA GLU A 137 -4.74 11.09 11.76
C GLU A 137 -3.77 11.21 10.56
N ARG A 138 -2.54 11.68 10.80
CA ARG A 138 -1.50 11.76 9.77
C ARG A 138 -1.14 10.37 9.23
N ILE A 139 -1.06 9.37 10.10
CA ILE A 139 -0.79 7.98 9.70
C ILE A 139 -1.90 7.43 8.79
N ALA A 140 -3.17 7.64 9.14
CA ALA A 140 -4.29 7.20 8.30
C ALA A 140 -4.24 7.80 6.88
N ASN A 141 -3.82 9.06 6.78
CA ASN A 141 -3.70 9.76 5.50
C ASN A 141 -2.50 9.28 4.67
N ILE A 142 -1.32 9.14 5.28
CA ILE A 142 -0.12 8.71 4.55
C ILE A 142 -0.20 7.25 4.10
N VAL A 143 -0.84 6.36 4.85
CA VAL A 143 -1.03 4.96 4.42
C VAL A 143 -1.93 4.88 3.17
N ALA A 144 -2.95 5.73 3.07
CA ALA A 144 -3.77 5.85 1.87
C ALA A 144 -2.98 6.42 0.68
N GLU A 145 -2.19 7.47 0.92
CA GLU A 145 -1.31 8.08 -0.10
C GLU A 145 -0.28 7.07 -0.62
N LEU A 146 0.35 6.29 0.26
CA LEU A 146 1.28 5.22 -0.09
C LEU A 146 0.65 4.16 -0.98
N TYR A 147 -0.59 3.74 -0.67
CA TYR A 147 -1.32 2.80 -1.52
C TYR A 147 -1.53 3.36 -2.93
N ASP A 148 -1.99 4.61 -3.05
CA ASP A 148 -2.25 5.23 -4.35
C ASP A 148 -0.95 5.36 -5.17
N SER A 149 0.13 5.81 -4.53
CA SER A 149 1.45 5.91 -5.15
C SER A 149 2.00 4.54 -5.55
N THR A 150 1.76 3.51 -4.75
CA THR A 150 2.16 2.13 -5.06
C THR A 150 1.39 1.58 -6.24
N TYR A 151 0.06 1.76 -6.24
CA TYR A 151 -0.81 1.34 -7.34
C TYR A 151 -0.35 1.97 -8.65
N ASN A 152 -0.13 3.30 -8.66
CA ASN A 152 0.34 4.02 -9.84
C ASN A 152 1.75 3.59 -10.28
N TYR A 153 2.68 3.39 -9.33
CA TYR A 153 4.04 2.97 -9.66
C TYR A 153 4.09 1.56 -10.26
N VAL A 154 3.29 0.62 -9.75
CA VAL A 154 3.38 -0.79 -10.14
C VAL A 154 2.53 -1.09 -11.38
N LEU A 155 1.30 -0.59 -11.45
CA LEU A 155 0.37 -0.88 -12.54
C LEU A 155 0.33 0.23 -13.61
N GLY A 156 1.04 1.34 -13.40
CA GLY A 156 0.90 2.55 -14.21
C GLY A 156 -0.37 3.33 -13.86
N PRO A 157 -0.55 4.53 -14.44
CA PRO A 157 -1.84 5.20 -14.39
C PRO A 157 -2.88 4.29 -15.05
N PRO A 158 -4.05 4.04 -14.42
CA PRO A 158 -5.05 3.20 -15.07
C PRO A 158 -5.45 3.85 -16.41
N GLU A 159 -5.40 3.08 -17.50
CA GLU A 159 -5.70 3.55 -18.87
C GLU A 159 -7.11 4.15 -18.98
N ASP A 160 -8.01 3.79 -18.05
CA ASP A 160 -9.22 4.52 -17.72
C ASP A 160 -9.07 5.08 -16.29
N SER A 161 -9.03 6.40 -16.13
CA SER A 161 -8.88 7.14 -14.86
C SER A 161 -10.10 7.02 -13.93
N ILE A 162 -10.62 5.81 -13.72
CA ILE A 162 -11.61 5.48 -12.71
C ILE A 162 -10.84 5.05 -11.47
N PHE A 163 -10.47 6.04 -10.67
CA PHE A 163 -10.10 5.83 -9.27
C PHE A 163 -11.18 4.97 -8.59
N ILE A 164 -10.76 3.93 -7.87
CA ILE A 164 -11.64 3.17 -7.00
C ILE A 164 -12.21 4.16 -5.97
N GLY A 165 -13.49 4.49 -6.13
CA GLY A 165 -14.24 5.41 -5.28
C GLY A 165 -14.31 6.82 -5.85
N ARG A 166 -15.47 7.21 -6.38
CA ARG A 166 -15.77 8.58 -6.85
C ARG A 166 -15.65 9.65 -5.76
N ASN A 167 -15.44 9.26 -4.51
CA ASN A 167 -15.29 10.19 -3.38
C ASN A 167 -14.11 9.79 -2.50
N LYS A 168 -13.15 10.70 -2.29
CA LYS A 168 -12.16 10.61 -1.20
C LYS A 168 -12.64 11.45 -0.03
N ILE A 169 -12.39 10.99 1.20
CA ILE A 169 -12.52 11.85 2.38
C ILE A 169 -11.19 12.60 2.57
N VAL A 170 -11.21 13.91 2.37
CA VAL A 170 -10.14 14.86 2.69
C VAL A 170 -10.73 15.86 3.69
N ASN A 171 -10.10 16.06 4.86
CA ASN A 171 -10.59 16.96 5.91
C ASN A 171 -12.08 16.75 6.27
N CYS A 172 -12.48 15.49 6.55
CA CYS A 172 -13.86 15.12 6.89
C CYS A 172 -14.92 15.43 5.82
N SER A 173 -14.52 15.76 4.60
CA SER A 173 -15.43 16.05 3.48
C SER A 173 -15.23 15.07 2.34
N TYR A 174 -16.33 14.61 1.73
CA TYR A 174 -16.29 13.84 0.49
C TYR A 174 -15.91 14.76 -0.68
N VAL A 175 -14.81 14.48 -1.36
CA VAL A 175 -14.30 15.23 -2.51
C VAL A 175 -14.31 14.31 -3.73
N GLU A 176 -14.94 14.76 -4.83
CA GLU A 176 -14.83 14.09 -6.12
C GLU A 176 -13.38 14.12 -6.62
N VAL A 177 -12.81 12.95 -6.89
CA VAL A 177 -11.40 12.80 -7.29
C VAL A 177 -11.26 13.08 -8.79
N VAL A 178 -11.44 14.34 -9.20
CA VAL A 178 -11.26 14.73 -10.62
C VAL A 178 -9.87 15.31 -10.89
N ASN A 179 -9.06 15.63 -9.87
CA ASN A 179 -7.74 16.27 -10.03
C ASN A 179 -6.66 15.77 -9.04
N TYR A 180 -6.65 14.49 -8.67
CA TYR A 180 -5.60 13.95 -7.78
C TYR A 180 -4.59 13.12 -8.56
N THR A 181 -3.36 13.62 -8.67
CA THR A 181 -2.21 12.82 -9.09
C THR A 181 -1.47 12.36 -7.84
N PRO A 182 -1.37 11.05 -7.56
CA PRO A 182 -0.61 10.59 -6.42
C PRO A 182 0.87 11.00 -6.56
N PRO A 183 1.55 11.33 -5.44
CA PRO A 183 2.96 11.68 -5.47
C PRO A 183 3.81 10.48 -5.93
N LYS A 184 5.10 10.71 -6.20
CA LYS A 184 6.00 9.59 -6.47
C LYS A 184 6.08 8.71 -5.23
N ILE A 185 6.20 7.40 -5.43
CA ILE A 185 6.27 6.45 -4.33
C ILE A 185 7.46 6.72 -3.38
N SER A 186 8.57 7.25 -3.90
CA SER A 186 9.72 7.68 -3.07
C SER A 186 9.36 8.84 -2.14
N GLU A 187 8.64 9.84 -2.63
CA GLU A 187 8.21 11.01 -1.86
C GLU A 187 7.20 10.61 -0.76
N ALA A 188 6.26 9.73 -1.10
CA ALA A 188 5.32 9.17 -0.13
C ALA A 188 6.03 8.33 0.95
N ALA A 189 7.04 7.56 0.57
CA ALA A 189 7.84 6.75 1.50
C ALA A 189 8.66 7.64 2.45
N GLU A 190 9.34 8.67 1.94
CA GLU A 190 10.07 9.65 2.74
C GLU A 190 9.16 10.33 3.76
N LYS A 191 7.99 10.82 3.31
CA LYS A 191 6.99 11.42 4.19
C LYS A 191 6.48 10.44 5.26
N PHE A 192 6.32 9.16 4.92
CA PHE A 192 5.94 8.15 5.91
C PHE A 192 7.02 7.94 6.98
N GLN A 193 8.28 7.87 6.57
CA GLN A 193 9.42 7.78 7.49
C GLN A 193 9.48 8.99 8.43
N GLU A 194 9.30 10.20 7.91
CA GLU A 194 9.30 11.43 8.70
C GLU A 194 8.19 11.41 9.75
N ILE A 195 6.95 11.09 9.34
CA ILE A 195 5.82 10.98 10.26
C ILE A 195 6.15 9.96 11.36
N LEU A 196 6.66 8.78 11.01
CA LEU A 196 6.99 7.74 11.98
C LEU A 196 8.12 8.13 12.94
N LYS A 197 9.15 8.84 12.44
CA LYS A 197 10.22 9.34 13.29
C LYS A 197 9.68 10.31 14.34
N GLU A 198 8.83 11.25 13.93
CA GLU A 198 8.14 12.15 14.88
C GLU A 198 7.29 11.38 15.90
N GLY A 199 6.60 10.32 15.46
CA GLY A 199 5.84 9.43 16.32
C GLY A 199 6.73 8.73 17.35
N LEU A 200 7.82 8.11 16.91
CA LEU A 200 8.75 7.43 17.80
C LEU A 200 9.32 8.37 18.86
N GLU A 201 9.68 9.61 18.51
CA GLU A 201 10.12 10.63 19.47
C GLU A 201 9.00 11.00 20.46
N LEU A 202 7.78 11.22 19.95
CA LEU A 202 6.59 11.52 20.75
C LEU A 202 6.29 10.45 21.80
N PHE A 203 6.43 9.17 21.44
CA PHE A 203 6.17 8.04 22.33
C PHE A 203 7.39 7.55 23.11
N SER A 204 8.56 8.17 22.95
CA SER A 204 9.76 7.85 23.74
C SER A 204 10.00 8.84 24.89
N SER A 205 9.36 10.02 24.83
CA SER A 205 9.58 11.14 25.75
C SER A 205 8.69 11.10 27.02
N SER A 206 8.07 9.97 27.35
CA SER A 206 7.02 9.88 28.39
C SER A 206 7.35 8.93 29.56
N ASN A 207 8.63 8.70 29.83
CA ASN A 207 9.08 8.04 31.07
C ASN A 207 9.21 9.05 32.21
#